data_AF-A0A8J3WKW9-F1
#
_entry.id   AF-A0A8J3WKW9-F1
#
_cell.length_a   1.000
_cell.length_b   1.000
_cell.length_c   1.000
_cell.angle_alpha   90.00
_cell.angle_beta   90.00
_cell.angle_gamma   90.00
#
_symmetry.space_group_name_H-M   'P 1'
#
loop_
_entity.id
_entity.type
_entity.pdbx_description
1 polymer ?
#
loop_
_entity_poly.entity_id
_entity_poly.type
_entity_poly.pdbx_seq_one_letter_code
_entity_poly.pdbx_strand_id
1 'polypeptide(L)'
;MNRMRKTALAVAGAGLGAALFAVPALAFDGVSTAVSAVQPTPDPWPGGYGPGMGMMGGDGGAPGMGLWGPSAGPAAGSPDARDRSPGACHLSGARAPSGTLSNAQKTALAATAEEEKLSRDLYTAFADRHDLPVLDRIAVREERRLATVRALLARYGLADPTAGRAAGTFATPSVKTTYDRLLAQGATGPQEALNAARTVEKTGIAALQKALDGLTAPDVRQVYTHLLHSSQMHLIALGS
;
A
#
# COMPACT_ATOMS: atom_id res chain seq x y z
N MET A 1 55.53 -22.27 39.25
CA MET A 1 54.97 -23.51 38.66
C MET A 1 54.03 -24.16 39.66
N ASN A 2 52.72 -24.19 39.39
CA ASN A 2 51.84 -25.14 40.07
C ASN A 2 50.65 -25.44 39.15
N ARG A 3 50.59 -26.68 38.66
CA ARG A 3 49.49 -27.21 37.85
C ARG A 3 48.35 -27.58 38.79
N MET A 4 47.15 -27.07 38.55
CA MET A 4 45.93 -27.69 39.06
C MET A 4 44.97 -27.91 37.89
N ARG A 5 44.86 -29.19 37.50
CA ARG A 5 43.74 -29.70 36.71
C ARG A 5 42.57 -29.90 37.67
N LYS A 6 41.41 -29.32 37.36
CA LYS A 6 40.11 -29.77 37.87
C LYS A 6 39.13 -29.78 36.71
N THR A 7 38.91 -30.97 36.18
CA THR A 7 37.67 -31.37 35.51
C THR A 7 36.52 -31.33 36.50
N ALA A 8 35.41 -30.68 36.15
CA ALA A 8 34.09 -31.31 36.20
C ALA A 8 32.98 -30.33 35.79
N LEU A 9 31.95 -30.96 35.23
CA LEU A 9 30.54 -30.61 35.31
C LEU A 9 29.97 -29.78 34.16
N ALA A 10 29.44 -30.53 33.19
CA ALA A 10 28.36 -30.11 32.32
C ALA A 10 27.15 -29.67 33.17
N VAL A 11 26.74 -28.42 32.99
CA VAL A 11 25.40 -27.96 33.37
C VAL A 11 24.56 -27.99 32.10
N ALA A 12 23.67 -28.98 32.05
CA ALA A 12 22.54 -29.00 31.14
C ALA A 12 21.62 -27.83 31.50
N GLY A 13 21.78 -26.72 30.77
CA GLY A 13 20.86 -25.60 30.80
C GLY A 13 19.78 -25.82 29.74
N ALA A 14 18.62 -26.32 30.17
CA ALA A 14 17.39 -26.30 29.40
C ALA A 14 16.99 -24.83 29.15
N GLY A 15 17.39 -24.30 28.00
CA GLY A 15 16.91 -23.02 27.48
C GLY A 15 15.66 -23.26 26.65
N LEU A 16 14.50 -22.97 27.23
CA LEU A 16 13.21 -22.89 26.55
C LEU A 16 13.35 -22.26 25.16
N GLY A 17 12.84 -22.98 24.16
CA GLY A 17 12.79 -22.53 22.78
C GLY A 17 12.03 -21.22 22.66
N ALA A 18 12.77 -20.12 22.65
CA ALA A 18 12.35 -18.94 21.92
C ALA A 18 12.51 -19.29 20.44
N ALA A 19 11.47 -19.91 19.87
CA ALA A 19 11.26 -19.86 18.43
C ALA A 19 11.10 -18.38 18.09
N LEU A 20 12.23 -17.72 17.82
CA LEU A 20 12.32 -16.49 17.08
C LEU A 20 11.75 -16.81 15.69
N PHE A 21 10.43 -16.82 15.58
CA PHE A 21 9.78 -16.64 14.31
C PHE A 21 10.13 -15.22 13.88
N ALA A 22 11.29 -15.11 13.22
CA ALA A 22 11.59 -14.00 12.36
C ALA A 22 10.44 -13.95 11.35
N VAL A 23 9.43 -13.13 11.66
CA VAL A 23 8.60 -12.55 10.62
C VAL A 23 9.62 -11.94 9.67
N PRO A 24 9.69 -12.35 8.40
CA PRO A 24 10.70 -11.83 7.51
C PRO A 24 10.44 -10.33 7.46
N ALA A 25 11.32 -9.54 8.08
CA ALA A 25 11.44 -8.14 7.81
C ALA A 25 11.89 -8.09 6.35
N LEU A 26 10.90 -8.13 5.45
CA LEU A 26 11.01 -8.13 4.00
C LEU A 26 12.38 -8.61 3.53
N ALA A 27 12.61 -9.93 3.57
CA ALA A 27 13.81 -10.50 3.00
C ALA A 27 13.72 -10.36 1.48
N PHE A 28 14.09 -9.20 0.96
CA PHE A 28 14.23 -8.95 -0.47
C PHE A 28 15.50 -9.63 -1.01
N ASP A 29 15.79 -10.86 -0.60
CA ASP A 29 16.94 -11.63 -1.08
C ASP A 29 16.55 -12.44 -2.32
N GLY A 30 17.09 -12.01 -3.47
CA GLY A 30 17.34 -12.89 -4.62
C GLY A 30 16.18 -13.13 -5.58
N VAL A 31 15.79 -12.14 -6.37
CA VAL A 31 15.32 -12.40 -7.74
C VAL A 31 16.49 -12.13 -8.69
N SER A 32 17.25 -13.20 -8.96
CA SER A 32 18.12 -13.25 -10.14
C SER A 32 17.24 -13.36 -11.37
N THR A 33 17.60 -12.57 -12.39
CA THR A 33 16.96 -12.51 -13.70
C THR A 33 16.93 -13.87 -14.39
N ALA A 34 15.73 -14.44 -14.55
CA ALA A 34 15.44 -15.40 -15.61
C ALA A 34 14.02 -15.12 -16.14
N VAL A 35 13.95 -14.34 -17.22
CA VAL A 35 12.70 -14.16 -17.97
C VAL A 35 12.54 -15.40 -18.87
N SER A 36 11.67 -16.32 -18.47
CA SER A 36 11.13 -17.31 -19.40
C SER A 36 9.78 -16.79 -19.88
N ALA A 37 9.70 -16.53 -21.18
CA ALA A 37 8.49 -16.12 -21.86
C ALA A 37 7.41 -17.21 -21.70
N VAL A 38 6.41 -16.93 -20.88
CA VAL A 38 5.13 -17.65 -20.90
C VAL A 38 4.22 -16.90 -21.87
N GLN A 39 3.78 -17.60 -22.91
CA GLN A 39 2.84 -17.04 -23.88
C GLN A 39 1.45 -16.91 -23.25
N PRO A 40 0.70 -15.83 -23.55
CA PRO A 40 -0.67 -15.69 -23.06
C PRO A 40 -1.61 -16.61 -23.84
N THR A 41 -2.39 -17.40 -23.10
CA THR A 41 -3.61 -18.02 -23.61
C THR A 41 -4.73 -16.97 -23.66
N PRO A 42 -5.62 -17.00 -24.67
CA PRO A 42 -6.73 -16.06 -24.75
C PRO A 42 -7.82 -16.41 -23.75
N ASP A 43 -8.13 -15.48 -22.83
CA ASP A 43 -9.37 -15.55 -22.05
C ASP A 43 -10.57 -15.11 -22.91
N PRO A 44 -11.69 -15.84 -22.86
CA PRO A 44 -12.93 -15.46 -23.50
C PRO A 44 -13.71 -14.56 -22.54
N TRP A 45 -14.17 -13.38 -22.96
CA TRP A 45 -15.52 -12.84 -22.74
C TRP A 45 -15.62 -11.41 -23.33
N PRO A 46 -16.80 -11.00 -23.84
CA PRO A 46 -16.95 -9.94 -24.82
C PRO A 46 -17.36 -8.59 -24.19
N GLY A 47 -16.97 -7.52 -24.87
CA GLY A 47 -17.40 -6.14 -24.62
C GLY A 47 -16.17 -5.23 -24.65
N GLY A 48 -16.00 -4.29 -25.57
CA GLY A 48 -16.96 -3.63 -26.45
C GLY A 48 -16.56 -2.16 -26.45
N TYR A 49 -15.77 -1.74 -27.44
CA TYR A 49 -15.58 -0.32 -27.78
C TYR A 49 -15.46 -0.24 -29.30
N GLY A 50 -16.53 0.24 -29.93
CA GLY A 50 -16.51 0.62 -31.35
C GLY A 50 -15.88 2.01 -31.52
N PRO A 51 -15.32 2.32 -32.71
CA PRO A 51 -15.01 3.69 -33.08
C PRO A 51 -16.19 4.30 -33.86
N GLY A 52 -16.57 5.52 -33.46
CA GLY A 52 -17.59 6.31 -34.11
C GLY A 52 -17.16 6.88 -35.46
N MET A 53 -18.12 6.94 -36.38
CA MET A 53 -18.17 7.86 -37.52
C MET A 53 -19.64 8.15 -37.82
N GLY A 54 -19.98 9.40 -38.14
CA GLY A 54 -21.30 9.73 -38.70
C GLY A 54 -21.69 11.21 -38.53
N MET A 55 -21.56 11.96 -39.62
CA MET A 55 -22.03 13.34 -39.78
C MET A 55 -23.55 13.43 -40.00
N MET A 56 -24.13 14.59 -39.66
CA MET A 56 -25.33 15.28 -40.22
C MET A 56 -25.88 16.18 -39.09
N GLY A 57 -26.14 17.48 -39.21
CA GLY A 57 -26.46 18.30 -40.37
C GLY A 57 -27.86 18.88 -40.17
N GLY A 58 -27.96 20.20 -39.92
CA GLY A 58 -29.10 21.03 -40.34
C GLY A 58 -30.30 21.24 -39.41
N ASP A 59 -30.59 22.54 -39.23
CA ASP A 59 -31.93 23.15 -39.31
C ASP A 59 -32.77 23.36 -38.03
N GLY A 60 -32.70 24.59 -37.51
CA GLY A 60 -33.82 25.53 -37.60
C GLY A 60 -34.89 25.54 -36.50
N GLY A 61 -35.14 26.73 -35.93
CA GLY A 61 -36.47 27.11 -35.42
C GLY A 61 -36.57 27.50 -33.94
N ALA A 62 -36.54 28.80 -33.66
CA ALA A 62 -37.21 29.41 -32.50
C ALA A 62 -38.57 29.99 -32.98
N PRO A 63 -39.43 30.65 -32.16
CA PRO A 63 -39.58 30.69 -30.69
C PRO A 63 -41.06 30.51 -30.22
N GLY A 64 -41.29 30.41 -28.89
CA GLY A 64 -42.39 31.16 -28.25
C GLY A 64 -43.46 30.43 -27.43
N MET A 65 -43.83 31.11 -26.34
CA MET A 65 -45.10 31.13 -25.58
C MET A 65 -45.30 30.15 -24.41
N GLY A 66 -45.66 30.71 -23.23
CA GLY A 66 -46.39 29.96 -22.19
C GLY A 66 -46.17 30.35 -20.73
N LEU A 67 -46.59 31.55 -20.34
CA LEU A 67 -46.75 32.06 -18.97
C LEU A 67 -47.86 31.31 -18.21
N TRP A 68 -47.62 30.73 -17.03
CA TRP A 68 -48.61 30.58 -15.92
C TRP A 68 -47.88 30.53 -14.57
N GLY A 69 -48.36 31.34 -13.61
CA GLY A 69 -47.71 31.68 -12.34
C GLY A 69 -47.90 30.69 -11.17
N PRO A 70 -47.62 31.15 -9.93
CA PRO A 70 -47.24 30.30 -8.80
C PRO A 70 -48.43 29.89 -7.92
N SER A 71 -48.34 28.71 -7.29
CA SER A 71 -49.15 28.38 -6.13
C SER A 71 -48.28 27.76 -5.04
N ALA A 72 -48.53 28.23 -3.82
CA ALA A 72 -47.72 28.04 -2.64
C ALA A 72 -48.25 26.90 -1.75
N GLY A 73 -47.31 26.18 -1.13
CA GLY A 73 -47.44 25.52 0.18
C GLY A 73 -47.64 23.99 0.19
N PRO A 74 -47.43 23.31 1.34
CA PRO A 74 -46.77 23.73 2.58
C PRO A 74 -45.51 22.90 2.93
N ALA A 75 -44.74 23.46 3.86
CA ALA A 75 -43.58 22.85 4.48
C ALA A 75 -43.92 21.57 5.27
N ALA A 76 -43.21 20.49 4.98
CA ALA A 76 -43.04 19.35 5.88
C ALA A 76 -41.57 19.32 6.32
N GLY A 77 -41.35 19.58 7.60
CA GLY A 77 -40.04 19.65 8.23
C GLY A 77 -39.28 18.34 8.10
N SER A 78 -38.09 18.42 7.52
CA SER A 78 -37.05 17.40 7.68
C SER A 78 -36.30 17.71 8.98
N PRO A 79 -36.14 16.77 9.92
CA PRO A 79 -35.21 16.99 11.02
C PRO A 79 -33.78 16.96 10.46
N ASP A 80 -33.16 18.14 10.50
CA ASP A 80 -31.73 18.32 10.40
C ASP A 80 -31.02 17.49 11.48
N ALA A 81 -30.07 16.67 11.06
CA ALA A 81 -28.86 16.41 11.84
C ALA A 81 -27.69 16.41 10.87
N ARG A 82 -27.48 17.57 10.24
CA ARG A 82 -26.16 17.98 9.75
C ARG A 82 -25.26 18.22 10.95
N ASP A 83 -24.73 17.15 11.53
CA ASP A 83 -23.48 17.24 12.28
C ASP A 83 -22.32 17.09 11.28
N ARG A 84 -22.17 18.11 10.43
CA ARG A 84 -20.93 18.30 9.67
C ARG A 84 -20.13 19.35 10.39
N SER A 85 -19.40 18.90 11.40
CA SER A 85 -18.26 19.65 11.92
C SER A 85 -17.24 19.85 10.78
N PRO A 86 -16.98 21.09 10.33
CA PRO A 86 -15.97 21.35 9.31
C PRO A 86 -14.61 21.43 10.02
N GLY A 87 -14.04 20.27 10.36
CA GLY A 87 -12.81 20.26 11.17
C GLY A 87 -12.09 18.92 11.34
N ALA A 88 -12.56 17.84 10.71
CA ALA A 88 -11.82 16.59 10.68
C ALA A 88 -11.63 16.17 9.22
N CYS A 89 -10.39 16.26 8.74
CA CYS A 89 -9.96 15.43 7.63
C CYS A 89 -10.11 13.97 8.09
N HIS A 90 -11.30 13.40 7.89
CA HIS A 90 -11.53 11.98 8.10
C HIS A 90 -10.68 11.24 7.06
N LEU A 91 -9.43 10.94 7.40
CA LEU A 91 -8.73 9.81 6.84
C LEU A 91 -9.63 8.62 7.16
N SER A 92 -10.43 8.21 6.18
CA SER A 92 -11.38 7.11 6.27
C SER A 92 -10.60 5.78 6.31
N GLY A 93 -9.77 5.61 7.34
CA GLY A 93 -9.04 4.40 7.66
C GLY A 93 -9.98 3.46 8.41
N ALA A 94 -10.19 2.28 7.82
CA ALA A 94 -11.04 1.19 8.31
C ALA A 94 -12.45 1.59 8.83
N ARG A 95 -13.46 1.33 8.00
CA ARG A 95 -14.88 1.49 8.37
C ARG A 95 -15.39 0.32 9.21
N ALA A 96 -14.68 -0.81 9.20
CA ALA A 96 -15.01 -1.99 9.99
C ALA A 96 -14.64 -1.82 11.48
N PRO A 97 -15.33 -2.54 12.38
CA PRO A 97 -14.99 -2.57 13.81
C PRO A 97 -13.55 -3.08 14.02
N SER A 98 -12.92 -2.69 15.12
CA SER A 98 -11.60 -3.22 15.49
C SER A 98 -11.74 -4.68 15.91
N GLY A 99 -10.70 -5.47 15.62
CA GLY A 99 -10.57 -6.83 16.15
C GLY A 99 -9.41 -6.95 17.13
N THR A 100 -8.90 -8.18 17.26
CA THR A 100 -7.70 -8.48 18.04
C THR A 100 -6.57 -8.88 17.10
N LEU A 101 -5.38 -8.36 17.34
CA LEU A 101 -4.17 -8.76 16.63
C LEU A 101 -3.24 -9.54 17.55
N SER A 102 -2.69 -10.64 17.03
CA SER A 102 -1.55 -11.32 17.65
C SER A 102 -0.30 -10.45 17.60
N ASN A 103 0.71 -10.78 18.39
CA ASN A 103 1.99 -10.05 18.35
C ASN A 103 2.63 -10.10 16.95
N ALA A 104 2.54 -11.23 16.25
CA ALA A 104 3.04 -11.36 14.89
C ALA A 104 2.30 -10.43 13.91
N GLN A 105 0.98 -10.28 14.06
CA GLN A 105 0.18 -9.38 13.22
C GLN A 105 0.44 -7.90 13.54
N LYS A 106 0.71 -7.55 14.79
CA LYS A 106 1.14 -6.20 15.18
C LYS A 106 2.50 -5.85 14.56
N THR A 107 3.46 -6.79 14.60
CA THR A 107 4.75 -6.63 13.92
C THR A 107 4.57 -6.48 12.41
N ALA A 108 3.69 -7.29 11.79
CA ALA A 108 3.40 -7.17 10.37
C ALA A 108 2.80 -5.79 10.03
N LEU A 109 1.89 -5.26 10.86
CA LEU A 109 1.30 -3.94 10.66
C LEU A 109 2.34 -2.81 10.74
N ALA A 110 3.29 -2.89 11.66
CA ALA A 110 4.40 -1.95 11.72
C ALA A 110 5.32 -2.07 10.48
N ALA A 111 5.60 -3.31 10.03
CA ALA A 111 6.39 -3.55 8.83
C ALA A 111 5.70 -3.02 7.56
N THR A 112 4.38 -3.15 7.45
CA THR A 112 3.62 -2.53 6.34
C THR A 112 3.83 -1.02 6.33
N ALA A 113 3.79 -0.32 7.47
CA ALA A 113 4.04 1.12 7.47
C ALA A 113 5.44 1.49 6.92
N GLU A 114 6.48 0.73 7.29
CA GLU A 114 7.82 0.98 6.73
C GLU A 114 7.91 0.63 5.24
N GLU A 115 7.19 -0.38 4.76
CA GLU A 115 7.09 -0.72 3.34
C GLU A 115 6.44 0.40 2.53
N GLU A 116 5.28 0.91 2.97
CA GLU A 116 4.57 2.02 2.32
C GLU A 116 5.44 3.28 2.26
N LYS A 117 6.20 3.55 3.34
CA LYS A 117 7.18 4.64 3.34
C LYS A 117 8.32 4.39 2.34
N LEU A 118 8.84 3.16 2.28
CA LEU A 118 9.90 2.80 1.34
C LEU A 118 9.43 3.03 -0.09
N SER A 119 8.23 2.57 -0.44
CA SER A 119 7.61 2.79 -1.76
C SER A 119 7.49 4.28 -2.06
N ARG A 120 6.88 5.06 -1.16
CA ARG A 120 6.72 6.52 -1.32
C ARG A 120 8.05 7.21 -1.57
N ASP A 121 9.03 6.97 -0.71
CA ASP A 121 10.33 7.65 -0.77
C ASP A 121 11.08 7.28 -2.04
N LEU A 122 11.08 5.99 -2.41
CA LEU A 122 11.80 5.48 -3.56
C LEU A 122 11.19 5.99 -4.87
N TYR A 123 9.86 5.98 -4.98
CA TYR A 123 9.16 6.42 -6.19
C TYR A 123 9.28 7.94 -6.39
N THR A 124 9.26 8.71 -5.30
CA THR A 124 9.54 10.16 -5.35
C THR A 124 10.95 10.39 -5.90
N ALA A 125 11.96 9.71 -5.34
CA ALA A 125 13.35 9.86 -5.78
C ALA A 125 13.54 9.49 -7.27
N PHE A 126 12.84 8.47 -7.77
CA PHE A 126 12.90 8.09 -9.17
C PHE A 126 12.14 9.04 -10.10
N ALA A 127 10.97 9.53 -9.68
CA ALA A 127 10.21 10.50 -10.44
C ALA A 127 11.02 11.77 -10.68
N ASP A 128 11.65 12.29 -9.63
CA ASP A 128 12.52 13.48 -9.69
C ASP A 128 13.74 13.27 -10.59
N ARG A 129 14.34 12.07 -10.54
CA ARG A 129 15.59 11.78 -11.24
C ARG A 129 15.42 11.54 -12.73
N HIS A 130 14.34 10.85 -13.11
CA HIS A 130 14.17 10.29 -14.45
C HIS A 130 12.98 10.89 -15.21
N ASP A 131 12.30 11.89 -14.64
CA ASP A 131 11.08 12.48 -15.18
C ASP A 131 10.03 11.40 -15.51
N LEU A 132 9.63 10.65 -14.47
CA LEU A 132 8.66 9.56 -14.57
C LEU A 132 7.33 9.95 -13.90
N PRO A 133 6.40 10.64 -14.59
CA PRO A 133 5.11 11.04 -14.03
C PRO A 133 4.26 9.90 -13.47
N VAL A 134 4.47 8.67 -13.96
CA VAL A 134 3.80 7.49 -13.41
C VAL A 134 4.21 7.23 -11.97
N LEU A 135 5.50 7.36 -11.64
CA LEU A 135 6.02 7.13 -10.29
C LEU A 135 5.62 8.26 -9.34
N ASP A 136 5.56 9.51 -9.80
CA ASP A 136 5.04 10.62 -9.00
C ASP A 136 3.58 10.37 -8.57
N ARG A 137 2.72 9.99 -9.52
CA ARG A 137 1.30 9.67 -9.23
C ARG A 137 1.16 8.50 -8.26
N ILE A 138 2.00 7.47 -8.39
CA ILE A 138 2.00 6.33 -7.47
C ILE A 138 2.52 6.76 -6.09
N ALA A 139 3.58 7.56 -5.99
CA ALA A 139 4.10 8.07 -4.71
C ALA A 139 3.02 8.83 -3.91
N VAL A 140 2.17 9.61 -4.57
CA VAL A 140 1.01 10.28 -3.92
C VAL A 140 -0.04 9.26 -3.42
N ARG A 141 -0.18 8.10 -4.06
CA ARG A 141 -1.02 6.98 -3.57
C ARG A 141 -0.36 6.30 -2.37
N GLU A 142 0.94 6.06 -2.41
CA GLU A 142 1.72 5.49 -1.29
C GLU A 142 1.64 6.36 -0.02
N GLU A 143 1.67 7.69 -0.14
CA GLU A 143 1.46 8.57 1.03
C GLU A 143 0.08 8.35 1.68
N ARG A 144 -0.97 8.13 0.88
CA ARG A 144 -2.32 7.82 1.41
C ARG A 144 -2.39 6.42 2.00
N ARG A 145 -1.70 5.44 1.42
CA ARG A 145 -1.60 4.08 1.97
C ARG A 145 -0.89 4.11 3.32
N LEU A 146 0.26 4.78 3.41
CA LEU A 146 0.97 5.00 4.67
C LEU A 146 0.09 5.69 5.73
N ALA A 147 -0.63 6.75 5.37
CA ALA A 147 -1.57 7.40 6.28
C ALA A 147 -2.67 6.45 6.80
N THR A 148 -3.17 5.57 5.93
CA THR A 148 -4.16 4.55 6.30
C THR A 148 -3.58 3.52 7.29
N VAL A 149 -2.35 3.07 7.06
CA VAL A 149 -1.66 2.13 7.96
C VAL A 149 -1.33 2.80 9.31
N ARG A 150 -0.89 4.06 9.30
CA ARG A 150 -0.68 4.85 10.53
C ARG A 150 -1.95 4.99 11.36
N ALA A 151 -3.10 5.17 10.71
CA ALA A 151 -4.39 5.20 11.42
C ALA A 151 -4.69 3.85 12.10
N LEU A 152 -4.37 2.71 11.47
CA LEU A 152 -4.47 1.40 12.12
C LEU A 152 -3.47 1.26 13.27
N LEU A 153 -2.21 1.66 13.10
CA LEU A 153 -1.21 1.63 14.18
C LEU A 153 -1.71 2.39 15.41
N ALA A 154 -2.23 3.60 15.23
CA ALA A 154 -2.83 4.39 16.29
C ALA A 154 -4.04 3.68 16.94
N ARG A 155 -4.95 3.12 16.13
CA ARG A 155 -6.13 2.38 16.61
C ARG A 155 -5.76 1.18 17.48
N TYR A 156 -4.66 0.51 17.18
CA TYR A 156 -4.15 -0.64 17.93
C TYR A 156 -3.14 -0.28 19.03
N GLY A 157 -2.89 1.01 19.28
CA GLY A 157 -1.95 1.48 20.30
C GLY A 157 -0.49 1.11 20.02
N LEU A 158 -0.11 1.03 18.74
CA LEU A 158 1.24 0.67 18.30
C LEU A 158 2.03 1.94 17.96
N ALA A 159 3.33 1.92 18.29
CA ALA A 159 4.24 2.97 17.87
C ALA A 159 4.39 2.97 16.34
N ASP A 160 4.39 4.15 15.73
CA ASP A 160 4.65 4.30 14.29
C ASP A 160 6.17 4.29 14.03
N PRO A 161 6.73 3.25 13.37
CA PRO A 161 8.16 3.18 13.08
C PRO A 161 8.61 4.25 12.08
N THR A 162 7.68 4.89 11.38
CA THR A 162 7.95 5.90 10.35
C THR A 162 7.88 7.34 10.84
N ALA A 163 7.40 7.57 12.07
CA ALA A 163 7.18 8.90 12.61
C ALA A 163 8.49 9.70 12.73
N GLY A 164 8.47 10.95 12.26
CA GLY A 164 9.61 11.86 12.34
C GLY A 164 10.83 11.48 11.49
N ARG A 165 10.70 10.48 10.61
CA ARG A 165 11.80 10.00 9.75
C ARG A 165 11.81 10.73 8.42
N ALA A 166 12.95 11.31 8.08
CA ALA A 166 13.19 11.92 6.76
C ALA A 166 13.10 10.89 5.63
N ALA A 167 12.96 11.36 4.39
CA ALA A 167 13.01 10.53 3.19
C ALA A 167 14.30 9.69 3.16
N GLY A 168 14.19 8.41 2.80
CA GLY A 168 15.32 7.48 2.75
C GLY A 168 15.85 7.03 4.12
N THR A 169 15.19 7.40 5.23
CA THR A 169 15.54 6.93 6.58
C THR A 169 14.45 6.00 7.15
N PHE A 170 14.86 4.92 7.82
CA PHE A 170 13.96 3.85 8.29
C PHE A 170 14.35 3.40 9.70
N ALA A 171 13.39 2.86 10.46
CA ALA A 171 13.65 2.31 11.79
C ALA A 171 14.33 0.95 11.68
N THR A 172 13.87 0.12 10.75
CA THR A 172 14.39 -1.22 10.55
C THR A 172 15.60 -1.21 9.61
N PRO A 173 16.78 -1.69 10.04
CA PRO A 173 17.98 -1.67 9.20
C PRO A 173 17.83 -2.41 7.87
N SER A 174 17.10 -3.54 7.82
CA SER A 174 16.89 -4.27 6.56
C SER A 174 16.05 -3.50 5.54
N VAL A 175 15.11 -2.67 6.00
CA VAL A 175 14.32 -1.78 5.12
C VAL A 175 15.23 -0.71 4.53
N LYS A 176 16.13 -0.12 5.33
CA LYS A 176 17.15 0.84 4.85
C LYS A 176 18.07 0.20 3.81
N THR A 177 18.59 -1.00 4.07
CA THR A 177 19.44 -1.74 3.12
C THR A 177 18.71 -2.00 1.80
N THR A 178 17.43 -2.37 1.87
CA THR A 178 16.61 -2.58 0.67
C THR A 178 16.45 -1.28 -0.12
N TYR A 179 16.08 -0.20 0.56
CA TYR A 179 15.93 1.12 -0.06
C TYR A 179 17.22 1.54 -0.77
N ASP A 180 18.36 1.45 -0.09
CA ASP A 180 19.65 1.84 -0.66
C ASP A 180 20.00 1.03 -1.91
N ARG A 181 19.77 -0.29 -1.86
CA ARG A 181 20.03 -1.18 -3.00
C ARG A 181 19.12 -0.86 -4.18
N LEU A 182 17.81 -0.72 -3.95
CA LEU A 182 16.85 -0.44 -5.01
C LEU A 182 17.06 0.96 -5.58
N LEU A 183 17.40 1.95 -4.75
CA LEU A 183 17.74 3.29 -5.19
C LEU A 183 18.98 3.27 -6.09
N ALA A 184 20.02 2.51 -5.71
CA ALA A 184 21.22 2.35 -6.53
C ALA A 184 20.91 1.64 -7.85
N GLN A 185 20.07 0.61 -7.85
CA GLN A 185 19.61 -0.05 -9.07
C GLN A 185 18.83 0.92 -9.97
N GLY A 186 17.81 1.60 -9.44
CA GLY A 186 16.99 2.49 -10.25
C GLY A 186 17.72 3.76 -10.68
N ALA A 187 18.81 4.15 -10.01
CA ALA A 187 19.64 5.27 -10.42
C ALA A 187 20.32 5.07 -11.79
N THR A 188 20.47 3.84 -12.28
CA THR A 188 21.17 3.56 -13.53
C THR A 188 20.38 3.96 -14.77
N GLY A 189 19.05 4.06 -14.67
CA GLY A 189 18.21 4.45 -15.80
C GLY A 189 16.71 4.40 -15.50
N PRO A 190 15.88 5.01 -16.36
CA PRO A 190 14.43 5.07 -16.18
C PRO A 190 13.80 3.67 -16.17
N GLN A 191 14.29 2.75 -16.99
CA GLN A 191 13.78 1.38 -17.03
C GLN A 191 14.13 0.63 -15.74
N GLU A 192 15.32 0.81 -15.19
CA GLU A 192 15.73 0.19 -13.94
C GLU A 192 14.98 0.75 -12.75
N ALA A 193 14.60 2.04 -12.78
CA ALA A 193 13.71 2.64 -11.79
C ALA A 193 12.32 1.99 -11.81
N LEU A 194 11.73 1.80 -13.00
CA LEU A 194 10.46 1.07 -13.15
C LEU A 194 10.59 -0.40 -12.71
N ASN A 195 11.72 -1.05 -12.99
CA ASN A 195 11.98 -2.42 -12.54
C ASN A 195 12.07 -2.49 -11.00
N ALA A 196 12.77 -1.54 -10.38
CA ALA A 196 12.89 -1.44 -8.93
C ALA A 196 11.51 -1.21 -8.29
N ALA A 197 10.66 -0.34 -8.86
CA ALA A 197 9.29 -0.14 -8.39
C ALA A 197 8.43 -1.41 -8.51
N ARG A 198 8.52 -2.14 -9.63
CA ARG A 198 7.83 -3.43 -9.80
C ARG A 198 8.30 -4.48 -8.78
N THR A 199 9.58 -4.49 -8.41
CA THR A 199 10.10 -5.35 -7.34
C THR A 199 9.43 -5.03 -6.00
N VAL A 200 9.32 -3.73 -5.65
CA VAL A 200 8.65 -3.30 -4.41
C VAL A 200 7.19 -3.77 -4.39
N GLU A 201 6.41 -3.50 -5.45
CA GLU A 201 5.00 -3.91 -5.48
C GLU A 201 4.80 -5.42 -5.42
N LYS A 202 5.65 -6.22 -6.09
CA LYS A 202 5.57 -7.69 -6.02
C LYS A 202 5.86 -8.21 -4.61
N THR A 203 6.88 -7.67 -3.96
CA THR A 203 7.19 -8.06 -2.58
C THR A 203 6.08 -7.64 -1.61
N GLY A 204 5.54 -6.45 -1.76
CA GLY A 204 4.42 -5.97 -0.94
C GLY A 204 3.14 -6.78 -1.12
N ILE A 205 2.80 -7.16 -2.37
CA ILE A 205 1.68 -8.08 -2.66
C ILE A 205 1.86 -9.41 -1.92
N ALA A 206 3.05 -10.02 -1.99
CA ALA A 206 3.34 -11.28 -1.32
C ALA A 206 3.27 -11.14 0.22
N ALA A 207 3.77 -10.02 0.76
CA ALA A 207 3.69 -9.73 2.18
C ALA A 207 2.24 -9.54 2.67
N LEU A 208 1.42 -8.80 1.91
CA LEU A 208 0.00 -8.58 2.20
C LEU A 208 -0.82 -9.86 2.12
N GLN A 209 -0.59 -10.69 1.10
CA GLN A 209 -1.23 -12.01 0.99
C GLN A 209 -0.94 -12.87 2.22
N LYS A 210 0.33 -12.97 2.61
CA LYS A 210 0.73 -13.68 3.83
C LYS A 210 0.14 -13.06 5.10
N ALA A 211 0.05 -11.74 5.18
CA ALA A 211 -0.49 -11.05 6.35
C ALA A 211 -2.02 -11.21 6.49
N LEU A 212 -2.72 -11.53 5.40
CA LEU A 212 -4.14 -11.85 5.40
C LEU A 212 -4.42 -13.27 5.92
N ASP A 213 -3.45 -14.19 5.86
CA ASP A 213 -3.60 -15.55 6.35
C ASP A 213 -3.84 -15.58 7.86
N GLY A 214 -4.98 -16.14 8.27
CA GLY A 214 -5.38 -16.20 9.68
C GLY A 214 -5.74 -14.85 10.33
N LEU A 215 -5.84 -13.76 9.54
CA LEU A 215 -6.19 -12.43 10.07
C LEU A 215 -7.69 -12.29 10.33
N THR A 216 -8.12 -12.35 11.58
CA THR A 216 -9.55 -12.26 11.94
C THR A 216 -10.01 -10.83 12.26
N ALA A 217 -9.08 -9.88 12.44
CA ALA A 217 -9.42 -8.48 12.67
C ALA A 217 -10.04 -7.83 11.40
N PRO A 218 -11.34 -7.47 11.42
CA PRO A 218 -12.05 -7.13 10.20
C PRO A 218 -11.62 -5.77 9.62
N ASP A 219 -11.17 -4.84 10.46
CA ASP A 219 -10.59 -3.56 10.05
C ASP A 219 -9.25 -3.69 9.34
N VAL A 220 -8.32 -4.47 9.91
CA VAL A 220 -7.02 -4.71 9.28
C VAL A 220 -7.19 -5.49 8.00
N ARG A 221 -8.08 -6.49 7.99
CA ARG A 221 -8.42 -7.23 6.76
C ARG A 221 -8.95 -6.28 5.68
N GLN A 222 -9.88 -5.39 6.01
CA GLN A 222 -10.41 -4.40 5.06
C GLN A 222 -9.28 -3.55 4.44
N VAL A 223 -8.39 -3.03 5.27
CA VAL A 223 -7.28 -2.18 4.80
C VAL A 223 -6.29 -2.99 3.96
N TYR A 224 -5.86 -4.17 4.41
CA TYR A 224 -4.90 -5.00 3.67
C TYR A 224 -5.45 -5.47 2.33
N THR A 225 -6.74 -5.81 2.24
CA THR A 225 -7.38 -6.12 0.95
C THR A 225 -7.36 -4.91 0.00
N HIS A 226 -7.58 -3.69 0.53
CA HIS A 226 -7.50 -2.49 -0.30
C HIS A 226 -6.08 -2.19 -0.78
N LEU A 227 -5.08 -2.28 0.11
CA LEU A 227 -3.66 -2.12 -0.22
C LEU A 227 -3.22 -3.15 -1.27
N LEU A 228 -3.62 -4.41 -1.11
CA LEU A 228 -3.31 -5.49 -2.06
C LEU A 228 -3.83 -5.17 -3.46
N HIS A 229 -5.09 -4.74 -3.56
CA HIS A 229 -5.66 -4.33 -4.84
C HIS A 229 -4.96 -3.10 -5.41
N SER A 230 -4.62 -2.10 -4.58
CA SER A 230 -3.87 -0.92 -5.02
C SER A 230 -2.51 -1.30 -5.59
N SER A 231 -1.75 -2.18 -4.93
CA SER A 231 -0.45 -2.67 -5.42
C SER A 231 -0.56 -3.41 -6.75
N GLN A 232 -1.63 -4.19 -6.95
CA GLN A 232 -1.90 -4.82 -8.25
C GLN A 232 -2.16 -3.79 -9.36
N MET A 233 -2.88 -2.71 -9.04
CA MET A 233 -3.09 -1.61 -9.98
C MET A 233 -1.80 -0.82 -10.25
N HIS A 234 -0.90 -0.70 -9.27
CA HIS A 234 0.42 -0.11 -9.48
C HIS A 234 1.25 -0.94 -10.46
N LEU A 235 1.25 -2.27 -10.34
CA LEU A 235 1.92 -3.14 -11.30
C LEU A 235 1.42 -2.92 -12.73
N ILE A 236 0.10 -2.84 -12.93
CA ILE A 236 -0.50 -2.52 -14.24
C ILE A 236 -0.01 -1.16 -14.75
N ALA A 237 -0.02 -0.13 -13.90
CA ALA A 237 0.45 1.21 -14.26
C ALA A 237 1.95 1.26 -14.60
N LEU A 238 2.75 0.39 -13.97
CA LEU A 238 4.18 0.23 -14.22
C LEU A 238 4.50 -0.63 -15.46
N GLY A 239 3.49 -1.11 -16.18
CA GLY A 239 3.66 -1.94 -17.38
C GLY A 239 4.15 -3.36 -17.09
N SER A 240 3.65 -3.98 -16.00
CA SER A 240 3.99 -5.36 -15.62
C SER A 240 3.29 -6.43 -16.44
#